data_AF-A0A2G2LVC8-F1
#
_entry.id   AF-A0A2G2LVC8-F1
#
_cell.length_a   1.000
_cell.length_b   1.000
_cell.length_c   1.000
_cell.angle_alpha   90.00
_cell.angle_beta   90.00
_cell.angle_gamma   90.00
#
_symmetry.space_group_name_H-M   'P 1'
#
loop_
_entity.id
_entity.type
_entity.pdbx_description
1 polymer ?
#
loop_
_entity_poly.entity_id
_entity_poly.type
_entity_poly.pdbx_seq_one_letter_code
_entity_poly.pdbx_strand_id
1 'polypeptide(L)'
;MGKKTDDKKTKKALARVRRTLRKKEMLEGEAALSEWEDEFIDSLEERLEKFGSAFADPEKGDAAEALSYRQAAKLREVEKKAKGKERKPMKRSSFKPKKPAFRKPLYERDDEPEVENASPPERPTGPLKLTVIKGGKSGP
;
A
#
# COMPACT_ATOMS: atom_id res chain seq x y z
N MET A 1 -6.31 29.96 -14.64
CA MET A 1 -6.50 30.07 -13.18
C MET A 1 -5.72 28.95 -12.53
N GLY A 2 -4.83 29.25 -11.57
CA GLY A 2 -4.08 28.24 -10.82
C GLY A 2 -5.01 27.23 -10.18
N LYS A 3 -4.64 25.95 -10.22
CA LYS A 3 -5.42 24.87 -9.61
C LYS A 3 -5.62 25.19 -8.12
N LYS A 4 -6.84 25.07 -7.63
CA LYS A 4 -7.12 25.09 -6.20
C LYS A 4 -6.77 23.71 -5.64
N THR A 5 -5.50 23.48 -5.31
CA THR A 5 -5.15 22.36 -4.42
C THR A 5 -5.82 22.58 -3.07
N ASP A 6 -6.18 21.50 -2.38
CA ASP A 6 -6.78 21.61 -1.06
C ASP A 6 -5.71 22.11 -0.07
N ASP A 7 -5.88 23.32 0.46
CA ASP A 7 -4.98 23.95 1.44
C ASP A 7 -4.65 23.03 2.61
N LYS A 8 -5.61 22.18 3.01
CA LYS A 8 -5.38 21.20 4.09
C LYS A 8 -4.40 20.11 3.66
N LYS A 9 -4.48 19.65 2.41
CA LYS A 9 -3.56 18.65 1.84
C LYS A 9 -2.18 19.27 1.62
N THR A 10 -2.08 20.53 1.19
CA THR A 10 -0.82 21.28 1.10
C THR A 10 -0.14 21.41 2.45
N LYS A 11 -0.85 21.88 3.48
CA LYS A 11 -0.32 21.98 4.85
C LYS A 11 0.16 20.64 5.38
N LYS A 12 -0.58 19.55 5.11
CA LYS A 12 -0.18 18.19 5.50
C LYS A 12 1.08 17.72 4.77
N ALA A 13 1.20 17.98 3.47
CA ALA A 13 2.39 17.64 2.70
C ALA A 13 3.61 18.40 3.22
N LEU A 14 3.47 19.71 3.42
CA LEU A 14 4.52 20.58 3.93
C LEU A 14 4.96 20.18 5.35
N ALA A 15 4.02 19.81 6.22
CA ALA A 15 4.35 19.27 7.54
C ALA A 15 5.15 17.95 7.48
N ARG A 16 4.90 17.09 6.47
CA ARG A 16 5.68 15.86 6.27
C ARG A 16 7.09 16.17 5.77
N VAL A 17 7.21 17.07 4.79
CA VAL A 17 8.50 17.52 4.25
C VAL A 17 9.36 18.14 5.35
N ARG A 18 8.81 19.08 6.15
CA ARG A 18 9.53 19.65 7.30
C ARG A 18 9.92 18.62 8.35
N ARG A 19 9.10 17.59 8.55
CA ARG A 19 9.45 16.49 9.46
C ARG A 19 10.59 15.64 8.91
N THR A 20 10.64 15.40 7.60
CA THR A 20 11.79 14.71 6.98
C THR A 20 13.05 15.54 7.06
N LEU A 21 12.96 16.87 6.85
CA LEU A 21 14.10 17.77 7.01
C LEU A 21 14.67 17.73 8.42
N ARG A 22 13.84 17.87 9.46
CA ARG A 22 14.32 17.77 10.85
C ARG A 22 14.96 16.42 11.19
N LYS A 23 14.52 15.35 10.51
CA LYS A 23 15.14 14.03 10.69
C LYS A 23 16.46 13.93 9.92
N LYS A 24 16.61 14.61 8.79
CA LYS A 24 17.86 14.61 8.00
C LYS A 24 19.03 15.08 8.85
N GLU A 25 18.83 16.14 9.63
CA GLU A 25 19.82 16.70 10.55
C GLU A 25 20.24 15.72 11.67
N MET A 26 19.39 14.73 11.98
CA MET A 26 19.67 13.71 13.01
C MET A 26 20.24 12.40 12.43
N LEU A 27 20.29 12.27 11.10
CA LEU A 27 20.81 11.08 10.43
C LEU A 27 22.29 11.27 10.12
N GLU A 28 23.10 10.30 10.55
CA GLU A 28 24.54 10.30 10.29
C GLU A 28 24.97 8.97 9.65
N GLY A 29 26.10 9.00 8.93
CA GLY A 29 26.72 7.81 8.34
C GLY A 29 25.87 7.12 7.27
N GLU A 30 25.77 5.79 7.31
CA GLU A 30 25.06 4.98 6.29
C GLU A 30 23.54 5.22 6.27
N ALA A 31 23.00 5.78 7.35
CA ALA A 31 21.61 6.20 7.43
C ALA A 31 21.34 7.57 6.79
N ALA A 32 22.39 8.32 6.42
CA ALA A 32 22.27 9.61 5.76
C ALA A 32 21.50 9.49 4.45
N LEU A 33 20.76 10.55 4.13
CA LEU A 33 20.10 10.67 2.85
C LEU A 33 21.17 10.80 1.76
N SER A 34 20.84 10.30 0.57
CA SER A 34 21.69 10.58 -0.59
C SER A 34 21.59 12.07 -0.93
N GLU A 35 22.65 12.67 -1.47
CA GLU A 35 22.66 14.06 -1.96
C GLU A 35 21.41 14.40 -2.79
N TRP A 36 21.05 13.54 -3.75
CA TRP A 36 19.84 13.73 -4.55
C TRP A 36 18.54 13.60 -3.74
N GLU A 37 18.51 12.75 -2.70
CA GLU A 37 17.35 12.66 -1.80
C GLU A 37 17.20 13.94 -0.97
N ASP A 38 18.30 14.55 -0.54
CA ASP A 38 18.28 15.82 0.18
C ASP A 38 17.76 16.97 -0.71
N GLU A 39 18.36 17.12 -1.90
CA GLU A 39 17.90 18.09 -2.91
C GLU A 39 16.42 17.89 -3.27
N PHE A 40 15.97 16.64 -3.33
CA PHE A 40 14.58 16.31 -3.61
C PHE A 40 13.64 16.84 -2.51
N ILE A 41 13.99 16.68 -1.23
CA ILE A 41 13.15 17.14 -0.12
C ILE A 41 13.13 18.67 -0.06
N ASP A 42 14.28 19.32 -0.25
CA ASP A 42 14.38 20.78 -0.28
C ASP A 42 13.56 21.36 -1.46
N SER A 43 13.66 20.76 -2.65
CA SER A 43 12.85 21.12 -3.82
C SER A 43 11.33 20.94 -3.60
N LEU A 44 10.92 19.94 -2.81
CA LEU A 44 9.52 19.74 -2.47
C LEU A 44 9.01 20.84 -1.53
N GLU A 45 9.81 21.28 -0.56
CA GLU A 45 9.43 22.36 0.35
C GLU A 45 9.19 23.65 -0.43
N GLU A 46 10.15 24.09 -1.23
CA GLU A 46 10.05 25.32 -2.02
C GLU A 46 8.82 25.32 -2.94
N ARG A 47 8.54 24.19 -3.60
CA ARG A 47 7.42 24.10 -4.54
C ARG A 47 6.07 24.10 -3.81
N LEU A 48 5.98 23.44 -2.66
CA LEU A 48 4.79 23.46 -1.82
C LEU A 48 4.52 24.86 -1.24
N GLU A 49 5.57 25.59 -0.86
CA GLU A 49 5.44 26.97 -0.36
C GLU A 49 5.05 27.95 -1.47
N LYS A 50 5.67 27.85 -2.64
CA LYS A 50 5.45 28.78 -3.75
C LYS A 50 4.13 28.56 -4.48
N PHE A 51 3.75 27.29 -4.70
CA PHE A 51 2.63 26.95 -5.59
C PHE A 51 1.49 26.21 -4.90
N GLY A 52 1.65 25.81 -3.65
CA GLY A 52 0.67 24.97 -2.94
C GLY A 52 0.58 23.53 -3.47
N SER A 53 1.34 23.17 -4.50
CA SER A 53 1.44 21.82 -5.07
C SER A 53 2.85 21.55 -5.56
N ALA A 54 3.36 20.35 -5.29
CA ALA A 54 4.67 19.92 -5.76
C ALA A 54 4.66 19.38 -7.20
N PHE A 55 3.50 19.36 -7.87
CA PHE A 55 3.36 18.84 -9.24
C PHE A 55 2.30 19.63 -10.03
N ALA A 56 2.54 19.78 -11.34
CA ALA A 56 1.65 20.52 -12.24
C ALA A 56 0.64 19.62 -12.97
N ASP A 57 1.02 18.38 -13.25
CA ASP A 57 0.32 17.45 -14.14
C ASP A 57 -0.73 16.61 -13.38
N PRO A 58 -2.03 16.76 -13.68
CA PRO A 58 -3.09 16.06 -12.96
C PRO A 58 -3.09 14.55 -13.20
N GLU A 59 -2.43 14.01 -14.23
CA GLU A 59 -2.37 12.56 -14.44
C GLU A 59 -1.38 11.88 -13.47
N LYS A 60 -0.54 12.67 -12.80
CA LYS A 60 0.50 12.16 -11.89
C LYS A 60 0.04 12.02 -10.44
N GLY A 61 -1.19 12.42 -10.11
CA GLY A 61 -1.72 12.44 -8.75
C GLY A 61 -3.22 12.75 -8.73
N ASP A 62 -3.83 12.69 -7.55
CA ASP A 62 -5.17 13.24 -7.37
C ASP A 62 -5.12 14.77 -7.56
N ALA A 63 -6.07 15.34 -8.32
CA ALA A 63 -6.14 16.77 -8.59
C ALA A 63 -6.23 17.63 -7.32
N ALA A 64 -6.74 17.07 -6.22
CA ALA A 64 -6.80 17.73 -4.93
C ALA A 64 -5.51 17.56 -4.09
N GLU A 65 -4.68 16.54 -4.36
CA GLU A 65 -3.45 16.28 -3.62
C GLU A 65 -2.34 17.30 -3.94
N ALA A 66 -1.44 17.50 -2.97
CA ALA A 66 -0.31 18.42 -3.12
C ALA A 66 0.99 17.71 -3.57
N LEU A 67 1.00 16.37 -3.61
CA LEU A 67 2.12 15.56 -4.06
C LEU A 67 1.64 14.58 -5.13
N SER A 68 2.46 14.34 -6.15
CA SER A 68 2.21 13.23 -7.09
C SER A 68 2.38 11.88 -6.41
N TYR A 69 1.82 10.81 -6.99
CA TYR A 69 1.96 9.45 -6.47
C TYR A 69 3.43 9.03 -6.30
N ARG A 70 4.29 9.38 -7.27
CA ARG A 70 5.72 9.05 -7.23
C ARG A 70 6.48 9.86 -6.19
N GLN A 71 6.17 11.15 -6.05
CA GLN A 71 6.76 11.99 -5.00
C GLN A 71 6.33 11.50 -3.61
N ALA A 72 5.07 11.14 -3.44
CA ALA A 72 4.56 10.59 -2.19
C ALA A 72 5.21 9.23 -1.86
N ALA A 73 5.43 8.37 -2.86
CA ALA A 73 6.16 7.12 -2.69
C ALA A 73 7.61 7.35 -2.28
N LYS A 74 8.32 8.26 -2.95
CA LYS A 74 9.70 8.60 -2.64
C LYS A 74 9.84 9.23 -1.24
N LEU A 75 8.97 10.16 -0.88
CA LEU A 75 8.93 10.74 0.46
C LEU A 75 8.73 9.65 1.54
N ARG A 76 7.88 8.65 1.29
CA ARG A 76 7.71 7.51 2.21
C ARG A 76 8.97 6.65 2.31
N GLU A 77 9.75 6.53 1.26
CA GLU A 77 11.02 5.80 1.28
C GLU A 77 12.06 6.55 2.12
N VAL A 78 12.19 7.86 1.90
CA VAL A 78 13.03 8.75 2.71
C VAL A 78 12.61 8.70 4.18
N GLU A 79 11.31 8.81 4.49
CA GLU A 79 10.78 8.71 5.85
C GLU A 79 11.11 7.35 6.53
N LYS A 80 11.15 6.26 5.77
CA LYS A 80 11.49 4.92 6.27
C LYS A 80 12.99 4.77 6.49
N LYS A 81 13.80 5.27 5.55
CA LYS A 81 15.26 5.32 5.67
C LYS A 81 15.65 6.14 6.91
N ALA A 82 15.04 7.31 7.07
CA ALA A 82 15.18 8.16 8.24
C ALA A 82 14.71 7.53 9.57
N LYS A 83 13.97 6.42 9.53
CA LYS A 83 13.55 5.67 10.73
C LYS A 83 14.44 4.45 10.99
N GLY A 84 15.51 4.25 10.22
CA GLY A 84 16.33 3.03 10.26
C GLY A 84 15.55 1.78 9.84
N LYS A 85 14.43 1.94 9.13
CA LYS A 85 13.63 0.82 8.62
C LYS A 85 14.02 0.57 7.18
N GLU A 86 15.08 -0.20 6.98
CA GLU A 86 15.37 -0.76 5.67
C GLU A 86 14.18 -1.58 5.15
N ARG A 87 14.08 -1.65 3.81
CA ARG A 87 12.96 -2.31 3.13
C ARG A 87 12.98 -3.80 3.42
N LYS A 88 12.37 -4.23 4.52
CA LYS A 88 11.96 -5.63 4.65
C LYS A 88 10.94 -5.88 3.54
N PRO A 89 11.18 -6.84 2.63
CA PRO A 89 10.17 -7.22 1.65
C PRO A 89 8.92 -7.56 2.42
N MET A 90 7.80 -6.97 2.01
CA MET A 90 6.51 -7.24 2.64
C MET A 90 6.28 -8.73 2.44
N LYS A 91 6.47 -9.53 3.49
CA LYS A 91 6.18 -10.97 3.43
C LYS A 91 4.72 -11.04 3.05
N ARG A 92 4.43 -11.46 1.81
CA ARG A 92 3.06 -11.71 1.37
C ARG A 92 2.50 -12.68 2.39
N SER A 93 1.64 -12.18 3.27
CA SER A 93 0.94 -13.02 4.21
C SER A 93 0.17 -13.99 3.34
N SER A 94 0.66 -15.23 3.28
CA SER A 94 -0.10 -16.34 2.71
C SER A 94 -1.50 -16.20 3.29
N PHE A 95 -2.51 -16.10 2.41
CA PHE A 95 -3.91 -16.07 2.78
C PHE A 95 -4.24 -17.39 3.46
N LYS A 96 -3.83 -17.52 4.73
CA LYS A 96 -4.20 -18.65 5.57
C LYS A 96 -5.69 -18.47 5.81
N PRO A 97 -6.55 -19.37 5.32
CA PRO A 97 -7.98 -19.28 5.57
C PRO A 97 -8.16 -19.27 7.09
N LYS A 98 -8.82 -18.22 7.60
CA LYS A 98 -9.24 -18.19 9.00
C LYS A 98 -10.10 -19.42 9.21
N LYS A 99 -9.73 -20.29 10.16
CA LYS A 99 -10.58 -21.42 10.57
C LYS A 99 -11.99 -20.85 10.85
N PRO A 100 -13.08 -21.49 10.37
CA PRO A 100 -14.42 -21.00 10.68
C PRO A 100 -14.57 -21.03 12.20
N ALA A 101 -14.74 -19.85 12.80
CA ALA A 101 -15.09 -19.77 14.20
C ALA A 101 -16.45 -20.45 14.37
N PHE A 102 -16.53 -21.46 15.24
CA PHE A 102 -17.77 -22.12 15.61
C PHE A 102 -18.76 -21.05 16.11
N ARG A 103 -19.73 -20.70 15.25
CA ARG A 103 -20.84 -19.84 15.63
C ARG A 103 -21.90 -20.76 16.24
N LYS A 104 -22.20 -20.57 17.52
CA LYS A 104 -23.33 -21.23 18.17
C LYS A 104 -24.61 -20.87 17.39
N PRO A 105 -25.47 -21.82 17.03
CA PRO A 105 -26.71 -21.54 16.34
C PRO A 105 -27.62 -20.71 17.25
N LEU A 106 -28.05 -19.55 16.76
CA LEU A 106 -28.97 -18.64 17.46
C LEU A 106 -30.41 -19.05 17.12
N TYR A 107 -30.87 -20.20 17.64
CA TYR A 107 -32.25 -20.49 18.06
C TYR A 107 -32.29 -21.97 18.47
N GLU A 108 -32.57 -22.23 19.74
CA GLU A 108 -33.09 -23.51 20.21
C GLU A 108 -34.59 -23.43 19.87
N ARG A 109 -34.96 -23.93 18.68
CA ARG A 109 -36.36 -24.10 18.27
C ARG A 109 -36.62 -25.58 18.49
N ASP A 110 -37.33 -25.90 19.57
CA ASP A 110 -37.93 -27.22 19.75
C ASP A 110 -38.74 -27.56 18.49
N ASP A 111 -38.24 -28.47 17.67
CA ASP A 111 -38.95 -29.34 16.73
C ASP A 111 -37.90 -30.12 15.92
N GLU A 112 -37.64 -31.36 16.31
CA GLU A 112 -36.89 -32.33 15.50
C GLU A 112 -37.60 -32.57 14.17
N PRO A 113 -36.83 -32.58 13.07
CA PRO A 113 -36.88 -33.78 12.25
C PRO A 113 -35.49 -34.40 12.08
N GLU A 114 -35.46 -35.71 12.26
CA GLU A 114 -34.36 -36.64 12.01
C GLU A 114 -33.79 -36.45 10.58
N VAL A 115 -32.80 -35.58 10.43
CA VAL A 115 -32.02 -35.47 9.19
C VAL A 115 -30.88 -36.48 9.26
N GLU A 116 -31.12 -37.62 8.60
CA GLU A 116 -30.10 -38.63 8.29
C GLU A 116 -28.79 -37.96 7.89
N ASN A 117 -27.69 -38.46 8.48
CA ASN A 117 -26.32 -38.02 8.25
C ASN A 117 -25.94 -38.07 6.76
N ALA A 118 -26.23 -37.01 6.02
CA ALA A 118 -25.62 -36.76 4.72
C ALA A 118 -24.18 -36.31 4.96
N SER A 119 -23.25 -37.26 4.92
CA SER A 119 -21.81 -37.01 4.95
C SER A 119 -21.46 -35.91 3.93
N PRO A 120 -20.73 -34.85 4.32
CA PRO A 120 -20.25 -33.84 3.37
C PRO A 120 -19.45 -34.54 2.26
N PRO A 121 -19.57 -34.13 0.98
CA PRO A 121 -18.81 -34.75 -0.09
C PRO A 121 -17.31 -34.66 0.24
N GLU A 122 -16.62 -35.80 0.17
CA GLU A 122 -15.19 -35.88 0.45
C GLU A 122 -14.44 -34.90 -0.47
N ARG A 123 -13.71 -33.97 0.14
CA ARG A 123 -12.80 -33.11 -0.62
C ARG A 123 -11.73 -34.01 -1.21
N PRO A 124 -11.35 -33.86 -2.49
CA PRO A 124 -10.31 -34.69 -3.09
C PRO A 124 -9.01 -34.49 -2.31
N THR A 125 -8.66 -35.50 -1.50
CA THR A 125 -7.39 -35.61 -0.76
C THR A 125 -6.34 -36.19 -1.70
N GLY A 126 -6.00 -35.43 -2.74
CA GLY A 126 -4.97 -35.80 -3.69
C GLY A 126 -4.30 -34.56 -4.27
N PRO A 127 -3.01 -34.66 -4.68
CA PRO A 127 -2.36 -33.57 -5.37
C PRO A 127 -3.15 -33.23 -6.65
N LEU A 128 -3.40 -31.94 -6.85
CA LEU A 128 -4.12 -31.45 -8.02
C LEU A 128 -3.35 -31.85 -9.29
N LYS A 129 -3.96 -32.66 -10.15
CA LYS A 129 -3.39 -33.04 -11.45
C LYS A 129 -3.49 -31.85 -12.40
N LEU A 130 -2.40 -31.08 -12.51
CA LEU A 130 -2.26 -30.01 -13.48
C LEU A 130 -1.96 -30.62 -14.86
N THR A 131 -2.94 -30.62 -15.76
CA THR A 131 -2.70 -30.93 -17.18
C THR A 131 -2.33 -29.65 -17.93
N VAL A 132 -1.12 -29.60 -18.48
CA VAL A 132 -0.67 -28.52 -19.36
C VAL A 132 -1.36 -28.68 -20.70
N ILE A 133 -2.27 -27.76 -21.04
CA ILE A 133 -2.85 -27.70 -22.37
C ILE A 133 -1.76 -27.16 -23.32
N LYS A 134 -1.24 -28.02 -24.19
CA LYS A 134 -0.29 -27.63 -25.23
C LYS A 134 -1.01 -26.69 -26.20
N GLY A 135 -0.74 -25.39 -26.09
CA GLY A 135 -1.30 -24.38 -26.99
C GLY A 135 -0.93 -24.69 -28.44
N GLY A 136 -1.93 -25.03 -29.25
CA GLY A 136 -1.80 -25.16 -30.69
C GLY A 136 -1.63 -23.78 -31.31
N LYS A 137 -0.40 -23.44 -31.71
CA LYS A 137 -0.16 -22.35 -32.64
C LYS A 137 -0.19 -22.94 -34.04
N SER A 138 -1.38 -22.96 -34.65
CA SER A 138 -1.55 -23.20 -36.07
C SER A 138 -2.37 -22.06 -36.67
N GLY A 139 -1.72 -21.27 -37.51
CA GLY A 139 -2.36 -20.27 -38.36
C GLY A 139 -1.32 -19.35 -39.01
N PRO A 140 -0.95 -19.57 -40.28
CA PRO A 140 -0.92 -18.51 -41.28
C PRO A 140 -2.34 -18.14 -41.72
#